data_AF-A0A532CQ16-F1
#
_entry.id   AF-A0A532CQ16-F1
#
_cell.length_a   1.000
_cell.length_b   1.000
_cell.length_c   1.000
_cell.angle_alpha   90.00
_cell.angle_beta   90.00
_cell.angle_gamma   90.00
#
_symmetry.space_group_name_H-M   'P 1'
#
loop_
_entity.id
_entity.type
_entity.pdbx_description
1 polymer ?
#
loop_
_entity_poly.entity_id
_entity_poly.type
_entity_poly.pdbx_seq_one_letter_code
_entity_poly.pdbx_strand_id
1 'polypeptide(L)'
;MESFSSGNEVQSGSTNGTGGNTAIAVPDLKTVRRTVQKHFPSLWAAVEVSLSACATLLLKDNVNPVTMIIVGPPSAGKTTVTNMFEEAQWNGQTLCYRSDGFTPASFVSHSAKASRGELEKIDLLPKIKNRVLLTPELAPIFRGDQDELTRRFATLTRVLDGQGLKTDSGTHGERGYEGEYVFVWIGATTPFDGQVWKVMAQLGSRLFFLLLDTGGHSTSKETLDDLIASHQGISYAVKLQECKSVTGAFLTALFTHHRGPRQVEWESSHNPQVVLEGIGRFAMLIAQMRTPYEPDSKPEKEDPKRANSVLYNLACGHALVHGRTVLTEADLPMVSQVALSSLPRQRRALWIAFAQQNGKPLTVQQAMTALKVCRHTAETRMKEMEWLGVATFTTPGNGQASTLLVHPDWSWFVSGTGREFVLGTTWQNSGDACEPGTISPSTSPEREERRGDAHAPPKNCQVHLLAVGTPSTRARLEWAALGSEAATSASRNNDEIQPEGV
;
A
#
# COMPACT_ATOMS: atom_id res chain seq x y z
N MET A 1 -24.48 87.63 32.75
CA MET A 1 -24.01 86.76 33.84
C MET A 1 -24.27 85.34 33.38
N GLU A 2 -23.32 84.48 33.01
CA GLU A 2 -21.86 84.42 33.11
C GLU A 2 -21.28 83.55 31.97
N SER A 3 -20.01 83.81 31.63
CA SER A 3 -18.93 82.99 31.00
C SER A 3 -19.24 81.68 30.24
N PHE A 4 -18.83 81.49 28.97
CA PHE A 4 -17.48 81.20 28.43
C PHE A 4 -16.90 79.77 28.65
N SER A 5 -16.60 79.12 27.52
CA SER A 5 -15.35 78.38 27.19
C SER A 5 -15.26 76.85 27.35
N SER A 6 -14.91 76.19 26.22
CA SER A 6 -13.94 75.07 25.98
C SER A 6 -14.02 73.80 26.85
N GLY A 7 -13.83 72.56 26.39
CA GLY A 7 -13.24 71.97 25.18
C GLY A 7 -12.88 70.50 25.50
N ASN A 8 -12.86 69.65 24.47
CA ASN A 8 -12.29 68.28 24.35
C ASN A 8 -11.97 67.41 25.58
N GLU A 9 -12.50 66.17 25.57
CA GLU A 9 -11.70 64.98 25.93
C GLU A 9 -12.22 63.69 25.27
N VAL A 10 -11.34 62.71 25.18
CA VAL A 10 -11.26 61.60 24.22
C VAL A 10 -11.68 60.26 24.86
N GLN A 11 -12.12 59.30 24.02
CA GLN A 11 -12.20 57.83 24.21
C GLN A 11 -13.32 57.23 25.10
N SER A 12 -14.17 56.40 24.48
CA SER A 12 -14.05 54.92 24.55
C SER A 12 -15.18 54.27 23.75
N GLY A 13 -14.86 53.73 22.58
CA GLY A 13 -15.81 52.97 21.74
C GLY A 13 -15.99 51.55 22.28
N SER A 14 -17.18 51.26 22.81
CA SER A 14 -17.65 49.91 23.09
C SER A 14 -18.58 49.47 21.95
N THR A 15 -18.01 48.98 20.85
CA THR A 15 -18.76 48.20 19.86
C THR A 15 -18.71 46.73 20.27
N ASN A 16 -19.80 46.26 20.89
CA ASN A 16 -20.07 44.84 21.06
C ASN A 16 -20.18 44.19 19.68
N GLY A 17 -19.09 43.58 19.23
CA GLY A 17 -19.07 42.67 18.10
C GLY A 17 -19.73 41.35 18.50
N THR A 18 -21.02 41.20 18.22
CA THR A 18 -21.64 39.88 18.08
C THR A 18 -21.05 39.20 16.85
N GLY A 19 -19.92 38.52 17.05
CA GLY A 19 -19.37 37.57 16.09
C GLY A 19 -20.30 36.37 15.98
N GLY A 20 -21.25 36.45 15.06
CA GLY A 20 -22.09 35.33 14.66
C GLY A 20 -21.19 34.20 14.17
N ASN A 21 -21.20 33.09 14.92
CA ASN A 21 -20.56 31.84 14.56
C ASN A 21 -21.40 31.21 13.43
N THR A 22 -21.24 31.71 12.20
CA THR A 22 -21.77 31.04 11.01
C THR A 22 -21.00 29.75 10.84
N ALA A 23 -21.56 28.65 11.33
CA ALA A 23 -21.07 27.31 11.06
C ALA A 23 -20.98 27.15 9.54
N ILE A 24 -19.76 27.15 9.00
CA ILE A 24 -19.51 26.88 7.59
C ILE A 24 -20.00 25.45 7.36
N ALA A 25 -21.11 25.31 6.66
CA ALA A 25 -21.62 24.01 6.25
C ALA A 25 -20.60 23.37 5.29
N VAL A 26 -20.08 22.21 5.65
CA VAL A 26 -19.23 21.43 4.75
C VAL A 26 -20.12 20.99 3.56
N PRO A 27 -19.69 21.23 2.30
CA PRO A 27 -20.40 20.75 1.11
C PRO A 27 -20.69 19.26 1.22
N ASP A 28 -21.89 18.83 0.82
CA ASP A 28 -22.28 17.43 0.88
C ASP A 28 -21.39 16.58 -0.04
N LEU A 29 -20.75 15.53 0.50
CA LEU A 29 -19.97 14.53 -0.22
C LEU A 29 -20.76 13.95 -1.41
N LYS A 30 -22.09 13.92 -1.34
CA LYS A 30 -22.96 13.51 -2.45
C LYS A 30 -22.74 14.32 -3.72
N THR A 31 -22.38 15.61 -3.63
CA THR A 31 -22.08 16.44 -4.79
C THR A 31 -20.81 15.97 -5.48
N VAL A 32 -19.75 15.74 -4.70
CA VAL A 32 -18.49 15.20 -5.22
C VAL A 32 -18.74 13.83 -5.86
N ARG A 33 -19.46 12.95 -5.15
CA ARG A 33 -19.85 11.63 -5.65
C ARG A 33 -20.60 11.70 -6.97
N ARG A 34 -21.65 12.50 -7.04
CA ARG A 34 -22.47 12.65 -8.25
C ARG A 34 -21.64 13.15 -9.44
N THR A 35 -20.78 14.14 -9.23
CA THR A 35 -19.94 14.70 -10.29
C THR A 35 -18.89 13.70 -10.77
N VAL A 36 -18.20 13.02 -9.85
CA VAL A 36 -17.23 11.98 -10.19
C VAL A 36 -17.92 10.82 -10.90
N GLN A 37 -19.06 10.34 -10.40
CA GLN A 37 -19.77 9.22 -11.02
C GLN A 37 -20.37 9.56 -12.38
N LYS A 38 -20.79 10.82 -12.60
CA LYS A 38 -21.25 11.31 -13.90
C LYS A 38 -20.14 11.25 -14.96
N HIS A 39 -18.91 11.57 -14.59
CA HIS A 39 -17.80 11.73 -15.55
C HIS A 39 -16.87 10.52 -15.62
N PHE A 40 -16.63 9.87 -14.49
CA PHE A 40 -15.69 8.78 -14.27
C PHE A 40 -16.27 7.74 -13.27
N PRO A 41 -17.32 7.00 -13.64
CA PRO A 41 -18.09 6.15 -12.73
C PRO A 41 -17.27 5.12 -11.95
N SER A 42 -16.24 4.53 -12.58
CA SER A 42 -15.37 3.54 -11.96
C SER A 42 -14.38 4.13 -10.93
N LEU A 43 -14.17 5.45 -10.93
CA LEU A 43 -13.14 6.09 -10.11
C LEU A 43 -13.64 6.53 -8.73
N TRP A 44 -14.95 6.47 -8.45
CA TRP A 44 -15.50 6.97 -7.19
C TRP A 44 -14.86 6.34 -5.95
N ALA A 45 -14.72 5.01 -5.92
CA ALA A 45 -14.14 4.34 -4.76
C ALA A 45 -12.71 4.84 -4.47
N ALA A 46 -11.92 5.11 -5.50
CA ALA A 46 -10.58 5.67 -5.35
C ALA A 46 -10.59 7.11 -4.86
N VAL A 47 -11.49 7.93 -5.39
CA VAL A 47 -11.67 9.32 -4.91
C VAL A 47 -12.12 9.33 -3.45
N GLU A 48 -13.06 8.47 -3.05
CA GLU A 48 -13.59 8.40 -1.68
C GLU A 48 -12.51 7.96 -0.67
N VAL A 49 -11.72 6.94 -1.01
CA VAL A 49 -10.56 6.51 -0.21
C VAL A 49 -9.52 7.62 -0.12
N SER A 50 -9.22 8.31 -1.23
CA SER A 50 -8.27 9.43 -1.25
C SER A 50 -8.74 10.63 -0.43
N LEU A 51 -10.03 10.98 -0.49
CA LEU A 51 -10.64 12.00 0.37
C LEU A 51 -10.52 11.64 1.85
N SER A 52 -10.79 10.38 2.18
CA SER A 52 -10.68 9.85 3.56
C SER A 52 -9.23 9.87 4.04
N ALA A 53 -8.27 9.54 3.17
CA ALA A 53 -6.85 9.65 3.45
C ALA A 53 -6.47 11.11 3.75
N CYS A 54 -6.90 12.08 2.92
CA CYS A 54 -6.69 13.50 3.19
C CYS A 54 -7.26 13.95 4.54
N ALA A 55 -8.47 13.49 4.89
CA ALA A 55 -9.14 13.84 6.15
C ALA A 55 -8.40 13.32 7.40
N THR A 56 -7.53 12.30 7.26
CA THR A 56 -6.68 11.84 8.39
C THR A 56 -5.73 12.92 8.90
N LEU A 57 -5.42 13.95 8.09
CA LEU A 57 -4.61 15.10 8.53
C LEU A 57 -5.33 15.98 9.55
N LEU A 58 -6.66 15.89 9.66
CA LEU A 58 -7.44 16.67 10.61
C LEU A 58 -7.33 16.11 12.03
N LEU A 59 -7.01 14.82 12.17
CA LEU A 59 -6.91 14.12 13.45
C LEU A 59 -5.70 14.63 14.25
N LYS A 60 -5.95 15.09 15.48
CA LYS A 60 -4.92 15.66 16.36
C LYS A 60 -3.81 14.65 16.70
N ASP A 61 -4.23 13.44 17.03
CA ASP A 61 -3.35 12.36 17.51
C ASP A 61 -2.83 11.46 16.39
N ASN A 62 -3.05 11.83 15.12
CA ASN A 62 -2.44 11.12 14.02
C ASN A 62 -0.93 11.43 13.95
N VAL A 63 -0.13 10.45 14.32
CA VAL A 63 1.34 10.50 14.28
C VAL A 63 1.93 9.78 13.06
N ASN A 64 1.11 9.10 12.27
CA ASN A 64 1.56 8.28 11.15
C ASN A 64 1.21 8.95 9.82
N PRO A 65 2.21 9.23 8.96
CA PRO A 65 1.94 9.49 7.56
C PRO A 65 1.08 8.37 6.94
N VAL A 66 -0.02 8.77 6.30
CA VAL A 66 -0.93 7.82 5.65
C VAL A 66 -0.57 7.75 4.17
N THR A 67 -0.10 6.58 3.73
CA THR A 67 0.24 6.37 2.32
C THR A 67 -0.80 5.51 1.63
N MET A 68 -1.41 6.05 0.58
CA MET A 68 -2.39 5.39 -0.27
C MET A 68 -1.87 5.33 -1.70
N ILE A 69 -1.48 4.15 -2.15
CA ILE A 69 -0.98 3.93 -3.52
C ILE A 69 -2.07 3.27 -4.35
N ILE A 70 -2.55 4.00 -5.35
CA ILE A 70 -3.55 3.53 -6.31
C ILE A 70 -2.86 2.64 -7.34
N VAL A 71 -3.30 1.38 -7.43
CA VAL A 71 -2.72 0.35 -8.29
C VAL A 71 -3.73 -0.05 -9.37
N GLY A 72 -3.27 -0.14 -10.60
CA GLY A 72 -4.10 -0.58 -11.72
C GLY A 72 -3.35 -0.56 -13.04
N PRO A 73 -3.83 -1.25 -14.08
CA PRO A 73 -3.16 -1.31 -15.37
C PRO A 73 -3.06 0.09 -16.02
N PRO A 74 -2.24 0.25 -17.06
CA PRO A 74 -2.23 1.47 -17.88
C PRO A 74 -3.65 1.89 -18.27
N SER A 75 -3.88 3.20 -18.34
CA SER A 75 -5.19 3.79 -18.69
C SER A 75 -6.36 3.51 -17.73
N ALA A 76 -6.14 2.87 -16.57
CA ALA A 76 -7.20 2.65 -15.57
C ALA A 76 -7.70 3.92 -14.83
N GLY A 77 -7.32 5.13 -15.26
CA GLY A 77 -7.74 6.38 -14.61
C GLY A 77 -6.99 6.75 -13.32
N LYS A 78 -5.87 6.07 -13.00
CA LYS A 78 -5.08 6.36 -11.78
C LYS A 78 -4.64 7.82 -11.66
N THR A 79 -4.00 8.33 -12.72
CA THR A 79 -3.56 9.73 -12.80
C THR A 79 -4.74 10.69 -12.82
N THR A 80 -5.88 10.28 -13.39
CA THR A 80 -7.12 11.06 -13.31
C THR A 80 -7.53 11.28 -11.86
N VAL A 81 -7.51 10.23 -11.01
CA VAL A 81 -7.80 10.35 -9.58
C VAL A 81 -6.85 11.32 -8.90
N THR A 82 -5.52 11.14 -9.05
CA THR A 82 -4.55 12.04 -8.38
C THR A 82 -4.73 13.49 -8.81
N ASN A 83 -5.03 13.73 -10.08
CA ASN A 83 -5.21 15.08 -10.60
C ASN A 83 -6.46 15.77 -10.02
N MET A 84 -7.51 15.04 -9.62
CA MET A 84 -8.72 15.64 -9.02
C MET A 84 -8.45 16.44 -7.74
N PHE A 85 -7.30 16.22 -7.09
CA PHE A 85 -6.96 16.84 -5.80
C PHE A 85 -6.08 18.09 -5.92
N GLU A 86 -5.55 18.40 -7.12
CA GLU A 86 -4.54 19.44 -7.32
C GLU A 86 -4.99 20.86 -6.94
N GLU A 87 -6.30 21.13 -6.96
CA GLU A 87 -6.86 22.46 -6.68
C GLU A 87 -7.29 22.65 -5.23
N ALA A 88 -7.10 21.65 -4.37
CA ALA A 88 -7.44 21.78 -2.95
C ALA A 88 -6.53 22.81 -2.27
N GLN A 89 -7.15 23.76 -1.57
CA GLN A 89 -6.46 24.82 -0.85
C GLN A 89 -6.93 24.90 0.60
N TRP A 90 -6.07 25.42 1.46
CA TRP A 90 -6.46 25.78 2.82
C TRP A 90 -5.64 26.99 3.26
N ASN A 91 -6.30 27.99 3.83
CA ASN A 91 -5.69 29.24 4.30
C ASN A 91 -4.79 29.93 3.25
N GLY A 92 -5.28 29.99 2.00
CA GLY A 92 -4.54 30.60 0.87
C GLY A 92 -3.32 29.82 0.39
N GLN A 93 -3.09 28.61 0.91
CA GLN A 93 -1.99 27.73 0.52
C GLN A 93 -2.51 26.46 -0.15
N THR A 94 -1.73 25.91 -1.08
CA THR A 94 -2.03 24.62 -1.70
C THR A 94 -1.98 23.51 -0.64
N LEU A 95 -3.08 22.78 -0.48
CA LEU A 95 -3.16 21.63 0.43
C LEU A 95 -2.45 20.41 -0.16
N CYS A 96 -2.49 20.26 -1.49
CA CYS A 96 -1.93 19.14 -2.22
C CYS A 96 -0.68 19.54 -3.02
N TYR A 97 0.48 19.06 -2.59
CA TYR A 97 1.76 19.25 -3.27
C TYR A 97 1.97 18.14 -4.31
N ARG A 98 1.99 18.48 -5.60
CA ARG A 98 2.27 17.53 -6.68
C ARG A 98 3.78 17.38 -6.92
N SER A 99 4.22 16.14 -7.06
CA SER A 99 5.54 15.76 -7.54
C SER A 99 5.41 14.58 -8.50
N ASP A 100 5.76 14.78 -9.77
CA ASP A 100 5.76 13.71 -10.78
C ASP A 100 6.95 12.75 -10.64
N GLY A 101 7.89 13.08 -9.74
CA GLY A 101 9.05 12.26 -9.44
C GLY A 101 9.93 12.94 -8.40
N PHE A 102 10.46 12.14 -7.48
CA PHE A 102 11.40 12.60 -6.48
C PHE A 102 12.38 11.47 -6.13
N THR A 103 13.59 11.85 -5.71
CA THR A 103 14.55 10.92 -5.11
C THR A 103 14.45 11.01 -3.59
N PRO A 104 14.81 9.97 -2.81
CA PRO A 104 14.82 10.09 -1.36
C PRO A 104 15.71 11.22 -0.83
N ALA A 105 16.76 11.60 -1.56
CA ALA A 105 17.60 12.75 -1.24
C ALA A 105 16.89 14.11 -1.37
N SER A 106 15.73 14.18 -2.03
CA SER A 106 14.94 15.42 -2.12
C SER A 106 14.22 15.78 -0.81
N PHE A 107 14.02 14.82 0.10
CA PHE A 107 13.42 15.11 1.42
C PHE A 107 14.34 16.00 2.26
N VAL A 108 15.65 15.74 2.21
CA VAL A 108 16.71 16.51 2.85
C VAL A 108 17.92 16.57 1.91
N SER A 109 18.07 17.67 1.18
CA SER A 109 19.14 17.86 0.19
C SER A 109 20.47 18.25 0.82
N HIS A 110 21.56 17.71 0.27
CA HIS A 110 22.95 18.04 0.67
C HIS A 110 23.74 18.69 -0.48
N SER A 111 23.04 19.40 -1.38
CA SER A 111 23.68 20.07 -2.52
C SER A 111 24.77 21.04 -2.06
N ALA A 112 26.02 20.80 -2.49
CA ALA A 112 27.15 21.68 -2.20
C ALA A 112 27.03 23.07 -2.86
N LYS A 113 26.14 23.20 -3.85
CA LYS A 113 25.97 24.43 -4.65
C LYS A 113 24.95 25.41 -4.06
N ALA A 114 24.27 25.03 -2.98
CA ALA A 114 23.23 25.85 -2.36
C ALA A 114 23.60 26.14 -0.89
N SER A 115 23.30 27.36 -0.45
CA SER A 115 23.42 27.75 0.96
C SER A 115 22.38 27.03 1.83
N ARG A 116 22.60 26.98 3.14
CA ARG A 116 21.68 26.33 4.09
C ARG A 116 20.24 26.88 3.99
N GLY A 117 20.08 28.19 3.87
CA GLY A 117 18.77 28.82 3.71
C GLY A 117 18.11 28.58 2.35
N GLU A 118 18.88 28.34 1.29
CA GLU A 118 18.34 27.91 0.00
C GLU A 118 17.93 26.44 0.03
N LEU A 119 18.70 25.58 0.70
CA LEU A 119 18.39 24.16 0.89
C LEU A 119 17.03 23.98 1.59
N GLU A 120 16.76 24.77 2.63
CA GLU A 120 15.47 24.72 3.34
C GLU A 120 14.26 25.07 2.45
N LYS A 121 14.47 25.92 1.43
CA LYS A 121 13.41 26.28 0.48
C LYS A 121 13.20 25.23 -0.59
N ILE A 122 14.20 24.40 -0.90
CA ILE A 122 14.08 23.37 -1.93
C ILE A 122 13.64 22.01 -1.38
N ASP A 123 13.95 21.72 -0.12
CA ASP A 123 13.63 20.45 0.52
C ASP A 123 12.15 20.11 0.49
N LEU A 124 11.86 18.84 0.21
CA LEU A 124 10.52 18.33 0.08
C LEU A 124 9.84 18.17 1.44
N LEU A 125 10.58 17.75 2.48
CA LEU A 125 9.99 17.38 3.76
C LEU A 125 9.24 18.54 4.45
N PRO A 126 9.77 19.79 4.50
CA PRO A 126 9.00 20.94 4.98
C PRO A 126 7.81 21.30 4.09
N LYS A 127 7.90 21.09 2.77
CA LYS A 127 6.85 21.45 1.81
C LYS A 127 5.62 20.57 1.90
N ILE A 128 5.77 19.34 2.40
CA ILE A 128 4.69 18.36 2.52
C ILE A 128 4.17 18.20 3.95
N LYS A 129 4.78 18.87 4.94
CA LYS A 129 4.32 18.81 6.34
C LYS A 129 2.86 19.28 6.45
N ASN A 130 2.02 18.44 7.06
CA ASN A 130 0.58 18.62 7.21
C ASN A 130 -0.16 18.86 5.88
N ARG A 131 0.35 18.29 4.80
CA ARG A 131 -0.18 18.42 3.43
C ARG A 131 -0.28 17.05 2.76
N VAL A 132 -0.83 17.04 1.56
CA VAL A 132 -0.97 15.84 0.74
C VAL A 132 0.10 15.86 -0.35
N LEU A 133 1.02 14.90 -0.36
CA LEU A 133 1.92 14.64 -1.48
C LEU A 133 1.17 13.84 -2.55
N LEU A 134 1.06 14.39 -3.76
CA LEU A 134 0.50 13.71 -4.92
C LEU A 134 1.63 13.24 -5.84
N THR A 135 1.66 11.94 -6.13
CA THR A 135 2.63 11.34 -7.08
C THR A 135 1.89 10.55 -8.16
N PRO A 136 1.53 11.19 -9.29
CA PRO A 136 0.73 10.55 -10.34
C PRO A 136 1.38 9.34 -11.03
N GLU A 137 2.69 9.18 -10.90
CA GLU A 137 3.44 8.02 -11.36
C GLU A 137 4.56 7.70 -10.37
N LEU A 138 4.45 6.56 -9.70
CA LEU A 138 5.35 6.11 -8.65
C LEU A 138 6.25 4.95 -9.11
N ALA A 139 6.02 4.37 -10.29
CA ALA A 139 6.85 3.29 -10.82
C ALA A 139 8.37 3.58 -10.78
N PRO A 140 8.86 4.82 -11.03
CA PRO A 140 10.28 5.11 -10.93
C PRO A 140 10.91 4.80 -9.55
N ILE A 141 10.16 4.98 -8.45
CA ILE A 141 10.67 4.70 -7.10
C ILE A 141 10.88 3.21 -6.86
N PHE A 142 10.09 2.37 -7.54
CA PHE A 142 10.06 0.91 -7.42
C PHE A 142 10.99 0.19 -8.42
N ARG A 143 11.71 0.93 -9.27
CA ARG A 143 12.69 0.38 -10.23
C ARG A 143 14.11 0.48 -9.72
N GLY A 144 14.94 -0.49 -10.03
CA GLY A 144 16.35 -0.56 -9.64
C GLY A 144 16.73 -1.98 -9.26
N ASP A 145 18.02 -2.21 -9.00
CA ASP A 145 18.46 -3.45 -8.39
C ASP A 145 18.04 -3.53 -6.91
N GLN A 146 18.22 -4.69 -6.27
CA GLN A 146 17.80 -4.87 -4.87
C GLN A 146 18.51 -3.93 -3.90
N ASP A 147 19.78 -3.61 -4.14
CA ASP A 147 20.57 -2.76 -3.24
C ASP A 147 20.13 -1.30 -3.34
N GLU A 148 19.86 -0.84 -4.55
CA GLU A 148 19.31 0.49 -4.80
C GLU A 148 17.92 0.65 -4.19
N LEU A 149 17.04 -0.34 -4.38
CA LEU A 149 15.72 -0.35 -3.75
C LEU A 149 15.84 -0.34 -2.23
N THR A 150 16.68 -1.21 -1.65
CA THR A 150 16.91 -1.28 -0.20
C THR A 150 17.37 0.07 0.35
N ARG A 151 18.35 0.73 -0.29
CA ARG A 151 18.82 2.07 0.10
C ARG A 151 17.71 3.12 0.03
N ARG A 152 16.93 3.15 -1.05
CA ARG A 152 15.82 4.12 -1.20
C ARG A 152 14.74 3.89 -0.14
N PHE A 153 14.39 2.64 0.12
CA PHE A 153 13.37 2.28 1.10
C PHE A 153 13.83 2.52 2.54
N ALA A 154 15.11 2.36 2.86
CA ALA A 154 15.64 2.72 4.18
C ALA A 154 15.37 4.19 4.52
N THR A 155 15.63 5.11 3.59
CA THR A 155 15.33 6.55 3.78
C THR A 155 13.82 6.80 3.87
N LEU A 156 13.04 6.15 3.00
CA LEU A 156 11.57 6.28 3.02
C LEU A 156 10.96 5.77 4.34
N THR A 157 11.50 4.72 4.95
CA THR A 157 11.03 4.21 6.25
C THR A 157 11.03 5.31 7.30
N ARG A 158 12.14 6.06 7.41
CA ARG A 158 12.27 7.15 8.39
C ARG A 158 11.35 8.33 8.07
N VAL A 159 11.22 8.70 6.79
CA VAL A 159 10.28 9.76 6.37
C VAL A 159 8.84 9.37 6.71
N LEU A 160 8.47 8.11 6.44
CA LEU A 160 7.14 7.59 6.69
C LEU A 160 6.89 7.30 8.17
N ASP A 161 7.89 7.36 9.05
CA ASP A 161 7.70 7.37 10.51
C ASP A 161 7.16 8.71 11.03
N GLY A 162 7.20 9.77 10.22
CA GLY A 162 6.63 11.07 10.58
C GLY A 162 7.39 11.83 11.67
N GLN A 163 8.61 11.42 12.00
CA GLN A 163 9.45 12.04 13.04
C GLN A 163 10.51 13.01 12.47
N GLY A 164 10.44 13.27 11.17
CA GLY A 164 11.48 13.99 10.44
C GLY A 164 12.55 13.07 9.86
N LEU A 165 13.57 13.67 9.27
CA LEU A 165 14.72 12.98 8.68
C LEU A 165 15.97 13.81 8.94
N LYS A 166 16.99 13.19 9.54
CA LYS A 166 18.35 13.75 9.69
C LYS A 166 19.33 12.82 9.01
N THR A 167 20.26 13.40 8.25
CA THR A 167 21.29 12.68 7.51
C THR A 167 22.60 13.46 7.52
N ASP A 168 23.70 12.73 7.60
CA ASP A 168 25.05 13.28 7.49
C ASP A 168 25.57 13.21 6.05
N SER A 169 26.33 14.23 5.66
CA SER A 169 27.08 14.23 4.42
C SER A 169 28.45 14.89 4.59
N GLY A 170 29.39 14.59 3.69
CA GLY A 170 30.70 15.25 3.68
C GLY A 170 30.65 16.74 3.33
N THR A 171 29.55 17.24 2.77
CA THR A 171 29.43 18.64 2.29
C THR A 171 28.85 19.57 3.35
N HIS A 172 27.85 19.12 4.10
CA HIS A 172 27.15 19.96 5.09
C HIS A 172 27.17 19.39 6.51
N GLY A 173 27.85 18.26 6.74
CA GLY A 173 27.78 17.54 8.02
C GLY A 173 26.37 17.01 8.28
N GLU A 174 25.92 17.08 9.53
CA GLU A 174 24.54 16.73 9.90
C GLU A 174 23.56 17.79 9.38
N ARG A 175 22.55 17.36 8.62
CA ARG A 175 21.43 18.20 8.20
C ARG A 175 20.13 17.43 8.29
N GLY A 176 19.05 18.16 8.57
CA GLY A 176 17.71 17.62 8.44
C GLY A 176 16.71 18.32 9.33
N TYR A 177 15.60 17.62 9.54
CA TYR A 177 14.46 18.11 10.29
C TYR A 177 14.05 17.07 11.33
N GLU A 178 13.61 17.55 12.48
CA GLU A 178 13.14 16.73 13.59
C GLU A 178 11.79 17.23 14.08
N GLY A 179 10.98 16.31 14.59
CA GLY A 179 9.66 16.59 15.14
C GLY A 179 8.57 16.00 14.26
N GLU A 180 7.34 16.49 14.44
CA GLU A 180 6.19 15.90 13.77
C GLU A 180 6.10 16.36 12.30
N TYR A 181 6.39 15.43 11.39
CA TYR A 181 6.30 15.56 9.94
C TYR A 181 5.26 14.57 9.39
N VAL A 182 4.00 14.78 9.77
CA VAL A 182 2.87 13.99 9.29
C VAL A 182 2.39 14.56 7.96
N PHE A 183 2.13 13.70 6.99
CA PHE A 183 1.60 14.05 5.69
C PHE A 183 0.78 12.88 5.13
N VAL A 184 -0.03 13.14 4.12
CA VAL A 184 -0.70 12.08 3.37
C VAL A 184 0.03 11.91 2.05
N TRP A 185 0.29 10.69 1.62
CA TRP A 185 0.88 10.42 0.33
C TRP A 185 -0.09 9.65 -0.55
N ILE A 186 -0.57 10.28 -1.61
CA ILE A 186 -1.40 9.64 -2.63
C ILE A 186 -0.53 9.42 -3.86
N GLY A 187 -0.19 8.17 -4.12
CA GLY A 187 0.60 7.78 -5.29
C GLY A 187 -0.24 6.94 -6.25
N ALA A 188 0.27 6.80 -7.48
CA ALA A 188 -0.31 5.90 -8.47
C ALA A 188 0.80 5.07 -9.14
N THR A 189 0.52 3.79 -9.41
CA THR A 189 1.48 2.91 -10.08
C THR A 189 0.79 1.74 -10.78
N THR A 190 1.51 1.07 -11.67
CA THR A 190 1.08 -0.20 -12.26
C THR A 190 1.35 -1.36 -11.28
N PRO A 191 0.67 -2.51 -11.43
CA PRO A 191 0.89 -3.67 -10.58
C PRO A 191 2.37 -4.08 -10.52
N PHE A 192 2.85 -4.42 -9.33
CA PHE A 192 4.23 -4.80 -9.10
C PHE A 192 4.51 -6.27 -9.43
N ASP A 193 5.76 -6.57 -9.73
CA ASP A 193 6.28 -7.93 -9.71
C ASP A 193 6.51 -8.42 -8.26
N GLY A 194 6.81 -9.72 -8.10
CA GLY A 194 7.05 -10.31 -6.77
C GLY A 194 8.31 -9.81 -6.07
N GLN A 195 9.30 -9.28 -6.80
CA GLN A 195 10.56 -8.81 -6.23
C GLN A 195 10.35 -7.51 -5.45
N VAL A 196 9.57 -6.57 -6.01
CA VAL A 196 9.23 -5.32 -5.33
C VAL A 196 8.51 -5.59 -4.01
N TRP A 197 7.58 -6.57 -3.96
CA TRP A 197 6.91 -6.96 -2.72
C TRP A 197 7.88 -7.46 -1.64
N LYS A 198 8.94 -8.19 -2.03
CA LYS A 198 9.95 -8.68 -1.08
C LYS A 198 10.72 -7.52 -0.44
N VAL A 199 11.16 -6.54 -1.23
CA VAL A 199 11.86 -5.37 -0.68
C VAL A 199 10.90 -4.49 0.12
N MET A 200 9.66 -4.34 -0.35
CA MET A 200 8.63 -3.59 0.35
C MET A 200 8.24 -4.13 1.72
N ALA A 201 8.42 -5.42 1.97
CA ALA A 201 8.22 -5.97 3.31
C ALA A 201 9.15 -5.32 4.36
N GLN A 202 10.32 -4.81 3.96
CA GLN A 202 11.23 -4.08 4.84
C GLN A 202 10.65 -2.74 5.31
N LEU A 203 9.74 -2.13 4.54
CA LEU A 203 9.04 -0.92 4.95
C LEU A 203 7.99 -1.19 6.04
N GLY A 204 7.59 -2.45 6.22
CA GLY A 204 6.43 -2.83 7.02
C GLY A 204 5.12 -2.16 6.55
N SER A 205 4.18 -2.02 7.48
CA SER A 205 2.84 -1.46 7.27
C SER A 205 2.82 0.07 7.12
N ARG A 206 3.71 0.62 6.28
CA ARG A 206 3.81 2.06 5.94
C ARG A 206 3.18 2.40 4.59
N LEU A 207 3.11 1.43 3.67
CA LEU A 207 2.47 1.57 2.36
C LEU A 207 1.19 0.73 2.31
N PHE A 208 0.09 1.38 1.93
CA PHE A 208 -1.19 0.74 1.65
C PHE A 208 -1.56 0.95 0.20
N PHE A 209 -2.33 0.00 -0.31
CA PHE A 209 -2.69 -0.07 -1.70
C PHE A 209 -4.19 -0.04 -1.87
N LEU A 210 -4.62 0.54 -3.00
CA LEU A 210 -5.98 0.45 -3.46
C LEU A 210 -5.96 0.00 -4.92
N LEU A 211 -6.49 -1.18 -5.18
CA LEU A 211 -6.63 -1.66 -6.55
C LEU A 211 -7.84 -0.98 -7.19
N LEU A 212 -7.63 -0.44 -8.38
CA LEU A 212 -8.72 0.05 -9.20
C LEU A 212 -9.45 -1.12 -9.84
N ASP A 213 -10.76 -1.11 -9.69
CA ASP A 213 -11.60 -1.94 -10.51
C ASP A 213 -11.57 -1.40 -11.94
N THR A 214 -10.97 -2.15 -12.85
CA THR A 214 -11.11 -1.88 -14.29
C THR A 214 -12.49 -2.29 -14.80
N GLY A 215 -13.30 -2.92 -13.94
CA GLY A 215 -14.50 -3.64 -14.27
C GLY A 215 -14.18 -4.81 -15.19
N GLY A 216 -15.09 -5.77 -15.24
CA GLY A 216 -15.24 -6.64 -16.41
C GLY A 216 -15.70 -5.86 -17.64
N HIS A 217 -15.18 -4.66 -17.91
CA HIS A 217 -15.29 -4.01 -19.21
C HIS A 217 -14.39 -4.72 -20.25
N SER A 218 -13.74 -5.83 -19.89
CA SER A 218 -13.32 -6.83 -20.88
C SER A 218 -14.50 -7.61 -21.50
N THR A 219 -15.73 -7.48 -20.96
CA THR A 219 -16.98 -7.95 -21.63
C THR A 219 -17.76 -6.84 -22.33
N SER A 220 -17.56 -5.57 -22.00
CA SER A 220 -17.86 -4.46 -22.90
C SER A 220 -16.53 -3.83 -23.31
N LYS A 221 -15.81 -4.49 -24.24
CA LYS A 221 -14.78 -3.82 -25.04
C LYS A 221 -15.32 -2.43 -25.32
N GLU A 222 -14.60 -1.36 -24.91
CA GLU A 222 -14.94 0.01 -25.32
C GLU A 222 -15.36 -0.08 -26.78
N THR A 223 -16.65 0.12 -27.01
CA THR A 223 -17.18 -0.12 -28.34
C THR A 223 -16.64 0.99 -29.22
N LEU A 224 -16.57 0.75 -30.53
CA LEU A 224 -16.24 1.82 -31.46
C LEU A 224 -17.19 3.02 -31.25
N ASP A 225 -18.45 2.75 -30.89
CA ASP A 225 -19.45 3.76 -30.57
C ASP A 225 -19.10 4.55 -29.29
N ASP A 226 -18.56 3.91 -28.25
CA ASP A 226 -18.09 4.61 -27.04
C ASP A 226 -16.91 5.54 -27.34
N LEU A 227 -15.97 5.10 -28.18
CA LEU A 227 -14.83 5.91 -28.62
C LEU A 227 -15.30 7.07 -29.51
N ILE A 228 -16.24 6.85 -30.43
CA ILE A 228 -16.84 7.90 -31.26
C ILE A 228 -17.61 8.90 -30.39
N ALA A 229 -18.44 8.41 -29.46
CA ALA A 229 -19.19 9.25 -28.53
C ALA A 229 -18.25 10.08 -27.62
N SER A 230 -17.06 9.57 -27.29
CA SER A 230 -16.06 10.31 -26.54
C SER A 230 -15.57 11.58 -27.25
N HIS A 231 -15.60 11.60 -28.60
CA HIS A 231 -15.28 12.78 -29.41
C HIS A 231 -16.46 13.74 -29.59
N GLN A 232 -17.70 13.28 -29.39
CA GLN A 232 -18.93 14.07 -29.56
C GLN A 232 -19.43 14.69 -28.24
N GLY A 233 -18.95 14.20 -27.10
CA GLY A 233 -19.30 14.69 -25.78
C GLY A 233 -18.39 15.80 -25.24
N ILE A 234 -18.58 16.11 -23.96
CA ILE A 234 -17.72 17.03 -23.20
C ILE A 234 -16.29 16.46 -23.15
N SER A 235 -15.29 17.28 -23.43
CA SER A 235 -13.89 16.83 -23.46
C SER A 235 -13.42 16.31 -22.10
N TYR A 236 -12.47 15.38 -22.10
CA TYR A 236 -11.84 14.85 -20.88
C TYR A 236 -11.33 15.98 -19.95
N ALA A 237 -10.72 17.03 -20.53
CA ALA A 237 -10.21 18.16 -19.77
C ALA A 237 -11.32 18.88 -18.98
N VAL A 238 -12.48 19.11 -19.60
CA VAL A 238 -13.61 19.75 -18.93
C VAL A 238 -14.20 18.83 -17.85
N LYS A 239 -14.35 17.52 -18.14
CA LYS A 239 -14.78 16.53 -17.14
C LYS A 239 -13.89 16.50 -15.91
N LEU A 240 -12.57 16.47 -16.12
CA LEU A 240 -11.57 16.49 -15.05
C LEU A 240 -11.60 17.82 -14.29
N GLN A 241 -11.74 18.95 -14.98
CA GLN A 241 -11.82 20.26 -14.34
C GLN A 241 -13.04 20.41 -13.43
N GLU A 242 -14.21 19.90 -13.86
CA GLU A 242 -15.39 19.85 -12.99
C GLU A 242 -15.13 19.00 -11.73
N CYS A 243 -14.47 17.84 -11.88
CA CYS A 243 -14.11 16.99 -10.75
C CYS A 243 -13.08 17.66 -9.81
N LYS A 244 -12.07 18.35 -10.37
CA LYS A 244 -11.09 19.14 -9.60
C LYS A 244 -11.75 20.21 -8.77
N SER A 245 -12.65 20.98 -9.39
CA SER A 245 -13.35 22.08 -8.74
C SER A 245 -14.19 21.60 -7.55
N VAL A 246 -15.00 20.54 -7.72
CA VAL A 246 -15.84 20.04 -6.62
C VAL A 246 -15.02 19.36 -5.51
N THR A 247 -13.97 18.63 -5.87
CA THR A 247 -13.10 17.94 -4.91
C THR A 247 -12.27 18.94 -4.11
N GLY A 248 -11.69 19.93 -4.79
CA GLY A 248 -10.94 21.02 -4.17
C GLY A 248 -11.80 21.85 -3.23
N ALA A 249 -12.99 22.26 -3.68
CA ALA A 249 -13.94 23.00 -2.86
C ALA A 249 -14.38 22.22 -1.61
N PHE A 250 -14.68 20.92 -1.76
CA PHE A 250 -15.03 20.05 -0.64
C PHE A 250 -13.90 19.98 0.40
N LEU A 251 -12.66 19.68 -0.02
CA LEU A 251 -11.53 19.61 0.90
C LEU A 251 -11.23 20.96 1.56
N THR A 252 -11.33 22.05 0.81
CA THR A 252 -11.13 23.40 1.33
C THR A 252 -12.12 23.71 2.44
N ALA A 253 -13.40 23.40 2.21
CA ALA A 253 -14.44 23.60 3.20
C ALA A 253 -14.31 22.66 4.41
N LEU A 254 -13.96 21.38 4.20
CA LEU A 254 -13.72 20.42 5.27
C LEU A 254 -12.59 20.89 6.20
N PHE A 255 -11.44 21.29 5.64
CA PHE A 255 -10.31 21.79 6.42
C PHE A 255 -10.61 23.14 7.07
N THR A 256 -11.42 24.00 6.43
CA THR A 256 -11.85 25.26 7.03
C THR A 256 -12.79 25.03 8.21
N HIS A 257 -13.76 24.13 8.07
CA HIS A 257 -14.71 23.76 9.12
C HIS A 257 -14.00 23.24 10.37
N HIS A 258 -13.00 22.37 10.18
CA HIS A 258 -12.19 21.82 11.27
C HIS A 258 -11.02 22.73 11.67
N ARG A 259 -10.88 23.94 11.13
CA ARG A 259 -9.81 24.90 11.47
C ARG A 259 -8.39 24.43 11.11
N GLY A 260 -8.27 23.46 10.23
CA GLY A 260 -7.01 22.99 9.66
C GLY A 260 -6.54 21.62 10.14
N PRO A 261 -5.30 21.25 9.79
CA PRO A 261 -4.70 19.99 10.21
C PRO A 261 -4.59 19.88 11.73
N ARG A 262 -4.77 18.66 12.24
CA ARG A 262 -4.57 18.26 13.64
C ARG A 262 -5.42 19.01 14.66
N GLN A 263 -6.65 19.37 14.28
CA GLN A 263 -7.58 20.11 15.13
C GLN A 263 -8.75 19.25 15.66
N VAL A 264 -8.93 18.04 15.12
CA VAL A 264 -10.01 17.13 15.54
C VAL A 264 -9.49 16.21 16.63
N GLU A 265 -10.03 16.38 17.83
CA GLU A 265 -9.91 15.42 18.92
C GLU A 265 -10.91 14.29 18.68
N TRP A 266 -10.42 13.06 18.51
CA TRP A 266 -11.27 11.91 18.22
C TRP A 266 -11.62 11.15 19.49
N GLU A 267 -12.89 11.18 19.87
CA GLU A 267 -13.40 10.49 21.05
C GLU A 267 -13.64 9.00 20.74
N SER A 268 -12.63 8.17 20.99
CA SER A 268 -12.66 6.73 20.65
C SER A 268 -13.64 5.92 21.50
N SER A 269 -14.07 6.44 22.66
CA SER A 269 -14.95 5.77 23.62
C SER A 269 -16.35 5.45 23.07
N HIS A 270 -16.80 6.19 22.05
CA HIS A 270 -18.11 5.99 21.42
C HIS A 270 -18.07 5.06 20.20
N ASN A 271 -16.88 4.58 19.81
CA ASN A 271 -16.77 3.72 18.63
C ASN A 271 -17.33 2.32 18.92
N PRO A 272 -18.19 1.77 18.05
CA PRO A 272 -18.72 0.42 18.24
C PRO A 272 -17.61 -0.63 18.24
N GLN A 273 -17.64 -1.53 19.22
CA GLN A 273 -16.64 -2.60 19.37
C GLN A 273 -16.52 -3.46 18.11
N VAL A 274 -17.64 -3.76 17.43
CA VAL A 274 -17.65 -4.54 16.18
C VAL A 274 -16.81 -3.91 15.07
N VAL A 275 -16.77 -2.56 15.00
CA VAL A 275 -15.96 -1.83 14.02
C VAL A 275 -14.48 -1.92 14.37
N LEU A 276 -14.15 -1.71 15.65
CA LEU A 276 -12.77 -1.82 16.14
C LEU A 276 -12.21 -3.25 15.95
N GLU A 277 -13.02 -4.28 16.23
CA GLU A 277 -12.66 -5.67 15.98
C GLU A 277 -12.44 -5.94 14.48
N GLY A 278 -13.29 -5.42 13.61
CA GLY A 278 -13.14 -5.54 12.17
C GLY A 278 -11.81 -4.93 11.67
N ILE A 279 -11.51 -3.70 12.09
CA ILE A 279 -10.26 -3.00 11.76
C ILE A 279 -9.05 -3.81 12.27
N GLY A 280 -9.09 -4.26 13.53
CA GLY A 280 -8.03 -5.07 14.13
C GLY A 280 -7.78 -6.38 13.40
N ARG A 281 -8.86 -7.08 12.98
CA ARG A 281 -8.74 -8.31 12.17
C ARG A 281 -8.07 -8.04 10.84
N PHE A 282 -8.45 -6.97 10.12
CA PHE A 282 -7.79 -6.60 8.87
C PHE A 282 -6.31 -6.26 9.07
N ALA A 283 -5.95 -5.57 10.14
CA ALA A 283 -4.56 -5.28 10.48
C ALA A 283 -3.74 -6.57 10.73
N MET A 284 -4.30 -7.54 11.47
CA MET A 284 -3.68 -8.85 11.67
C MET A 284 -3.51 -9.61 10.35
N LEU A 285 -4.51 -9.56 9.47
CA LEU A 285 -4.44 -10.19 8.16
C LEU A 285 -3.32 -9.59 7.30
N ILE A 286 -3.22 -8.26 7.25
CA ILE A 286 -2.14 -7.55 6.54
C ILE A 286 -0.77 -7.99 7.06
N ALA A 287 -0.58 -7.93 8.38
CA ALA A 287 0.68 -8.31 9.02
C ALA A 287 1.10 -9.74 8.68
N GLN A 288 0.16 -10.69 8.75
CA GLN A 288 0.43 -12.08 8.42
C GLN A 288 0.71 -12.26 6.93
N MET A 289 -0.21 -11.81 6.07
CA MET A 289 -0.21 -12.06 4.64
C MET A 289 0.80 -11.23 3.85
N ARG A 290 1.51 -10.28 4.46
CA ARG A 290 2.65 -9.56 3.85
C ARG A 290 4.02 -10.12 4.21
N THR A 291 4.09 -11.05 5.16
CA THR A 291 5.36 -11.67 5.58
C THR A 291 6.04 -12.33 4.37
N PRO A 292 7.29 -11.96 4.01
CA PRO A 292 8.01 -12.59 2.91
C PRO A 292 8.05 -14.10 3.06
N TYR A 293 7.77 -14.83 1.99
CA TYR A 293 7.89 -16.28 1.99
C TYR A 293 9.34 -16.69 1.76
N GLU A 294 9.96 -17.25 2.79
CA GLU A 294 11.28 -17.87 2.72
C GLU A 294 11.14 -19.30 3.27
N PRO A 295 11.36 -20.36 2.47
CA PRO A 295 11.19 -21.74 2.97
C PRO A 295 12.17 -22.10 4.09
N ASP A 296 13.39 -21.56 4.00
CA ASP A 296 14.53 -21.93 4.85
C ASP A 296 14.68 -21.03 6.09
N SER A 297 13.90 -19.95 6.17
CA SER A 297 13.93 -18.99 7.28
C SER A 297 12.51 -18.57 7.61
N LYS A 298 12.20 -18.17 8.84
CA LYS A 298 10.89 -17.54 9.13
C LYS A 298 11.12 -16.07 9.46
N PRO A 299 11.08 -15.17 8.45
CA PRO A 299 11.16 -13.74 8.68
C PRO A 299 10.15 -13.31 9.74
N GLU A 300 10.53 -12.34 10.56
CA GLU A 300 9.61 -11.75 11.51
C GLU A 300 8.42 -11.14 10.77
N LYS A 301 7.21 -11.50 11.21
CA LYS A 301 5.99 -10.88 10.73
C LYS A 301 5.95 -9.42 11.15
N GLU A 302 5.30 -8.58 10.35
CA GLU A 302 5.07 -7.18 10.72
C GLU A 302 4.24 -7.10 12.02
N ASP A 303 4.48 -6.08 12.87
CA ASP A 303 3.60 -5.80 14.00
C ASP A 303 2.28 -5.18 13.49
N PRO A 304 1.10 -5.78 13.78
CA PRO A 304 -0.18 -5.27 13.32
C PRO A 304 -0.56 -3.90 13.89
N LYS A 305 0.07 -3.43 14.98
CA LYS A 305 -0.29 -2.14 15.62
C LYS A 305 -0.24 -0.97 14.66
N ARG A 306 0.76 -0.92 13.78
CA ARG A 306 0.88 0.16 12.81
C ARG A 306 -0.20 0.08 11.74
N ALA A 307 -0.44 -1.11 11.20
CA ALA A 307 -1.54 -1.34 10.27
C ALA A 307 -2.89 -0.94 10.90
N ASN A 308 -3.12 -1.33 12.14
CA ASN A 308 -4.30 -0.99 12.90
C ASN A 308 -4.46 0.52 13.05
N SER A 309 -3.39 1.23 13.42
CA SER A 309 -3.42 2.69 13.55
C SER A 309 -3.76 3.39 12.22
N VAL A 310 -3.16 2.96 11.11
CA VAL A 310 -3.43 3.57 9.80
C VAL A 310 -4.84 3.26 9.31
N LEU A 311 -5.30 2.01 9.41
CA LEU A 311 -6.66 1.62 9.02
C LEU A 311 -7.71 2.31 9.90
N TYR A 312 -7.45 2.45 11.20
CA TYR A 312 -8.30 3.18 12.13
C TYR A 312 -8.38 4.67 11.76
N ASN A 313 -7.24 5.32 11.51
CA ASN A 313 -7.20 6.72 11.10
C ASN A 313 -7.93 6.91 9.76
N LEU A 314 -7.78 5.97 8.83
CA LEU A 314 -8.51 5.99 7.56
C LEU A 314 -10.02 5.88 7.76
N ALA A 315 -10.48 5.00 8.65
CA ALA A 315 -11.90 4.88 9.02
C ALA A 315 -12.42 6.18 9.66
N CYS A 316 -11.64 6.83 10.53
CA CYS A 316 -11.99 8.11 11.11
C CYS A 316 -12.05 9.21 10.03
N GLY A 317 -11.09 9.21 9.10
CA GLY A 317 -11.11 10.10 7.93
C GLY A 317 -12.35 9.89 7.06
N HIS A 318 -12.77 8.63 6.86
CA HIS A 318 -14.01 8.30 6.17
C HIS A 318 -15.23 8.85 6.93
N ALA A 319 -15.32 8.64 8.23
CA ALA A 319 -16.39 9.23 9.03
C ALA A 319 -16.43 10.77 8.90
N LEU A 320 -15.28 11.45 8.95
CA LEU A 320 -15.18 12.91 8.81
C LEU A 320 -15.67 13.41 7.44
N VAL A 321 -15.30 12.76 6.33
CA VAL A 321 -15.79 13.18 5.00
C VAL A 321 -17.30 12.95 4.84
N HIS A 322 -17.89 12.07 5.66
CA HIS A 322 -19.33 11.88 5.78
C HIS A 322 -19.98 12.77 6.86
N GLY A 323 -19.24 13.72 7.44
CA GLY A 323 -19.73 14.65 8.46
C GLY A 323 -19.99 14.01 9.83
N ARG A 324 -19.43 12.83 10.09
CA ARG A 324 -19.54 12.10 11.36
C ARG A 324 -18.28 12.24 12.20
N THR A 325 -18.43 12.20 13.51
CA THR A 325 -17.34 12.19 14.50
C THR A 325 -17.26 10.87 15.28
N VAL A 326 -18.00 9.85 14.84
CA VAL A 326 -18.05 8.51 15.43
C VAL A 326 -18.04 7.48 14.30
N LEU A 327 -17.33 6.38 14.53
CA LEU A 327 -17.28 5.26 13.59
C LEU A 327 -18.59 4.47 13.57
N THR A 328 -18.92 3.92 12.41
CA THR A 328 -20.07 3.04 12.18
C THR A 328 -19.66 1.89 11.28
N GLU A 329 -20.51 0.86 11.16
CA GLU A 329 -20.24 -0.27 10.26
C GLU A 329 -20.07 0.14 8.79
N ALA A 330 -20.61 1.30 8.39
CA ALA A 330 -20.42 1.86 7.04
C ALA A 330 -18.96 2.23 6.72
N ASP A 331 -18.08 2.30 7.72
CA ASP A 331 -16.65 2.58 7.55
C ASP A 331 -15.84 1.32 7.19
N LEU A 332 -16.34 0.12 7.52
CA LEU A 332 -15.63 -1.14 7.31
C LEU A 332 -15.44 -1.53 5.84
N PRO A 333 -16.39 -1.32 4.91
CA PRO A 333 -16.19 -1.64 3.49
C PRO A 333 -14.98 -0.94 2.86
N MET A 334 -14.73 0.32 3.23
CA MET A 334 -13.54 1.03 2.77
C MET A 334 -12.26 0.41 3.32
N VAL A 335 -12.25 0.16 4.64
CA VAL A 335 -11.12 -0.46 5.33
C VAL A 335 -10.80 -1.83 4.72
N SER A 336 -11.81 -2.66 4.45
CA SER A 336 -11.64 -3.97 3.85
C SER A 336 -11.05 -3.86 2.44
N GLN A 337 -11.53 -2.92 1.63
CA GLN A 337 -11.05 -2.70 0.28
C GLN A 337 -9.55 -2.35 0.26
N VAL A 338 -9.11 -1.46 1.16
CA VAL A 338 -7.69 -1.07 1.29
C VAL A 338 -6.86 -2.22 1.85
N ALA A 339 -7.34 -2.89 2.91
CA ALA A 339 -6.61 -3.98 3.55
C ALA A 339 -6.36 -5.14 2.59
N LEU A 340 -7.42 -5.56 1.87
CA LEU A 340 -7.33 -6.66 0.91
C LEU A 340 -6.51 -6.26 -0.31
N SER A 341 -6.65 -5.03 -0.82
CA SER A 341 -5.80 -4.52 -1.91
C SER A 341 -4.31 -4.54 -1.55
N SER A 342 -3.99 -4.38 -0.27
CA SER A 342 -2.62 -4.36 0.25
C SER A 342 -2.00 -5.75 0.44
N LEU A 343 -2.74 -6.82 0.16
CA LEU A 343 -2.21 -8.19 0.22
C LEU A 343 -1.49 -8.57 -1.09
N PRO A 344 -0.41 -9.37 -1.04
CA PRO A 344 0.21 -9.92 -2.23
C PRO A 344 -0.81 -10.68 -3.10
N ARG A 345 -0.77 -10.41 -4.40
CA ARG A 345 -1.82 -10.83 -5.35
C ARG A 345 -2.19 -12.31 -5.27
N GLN A 346 -1.20 -13.21 -5.23
CA GLN A 346 -1.44 -14.65 -5.25
C GLN A 346 -2.11 -15.13 -3.95
N ARG A 347 -1.66 -14.60 -2.81
CA ARG A 347 -2.25 -14.88 -1.49
C ARG A 347 -3.69 -14.37 -1.41
N ARG A 348 -3.90 -13.16 -1.91
CA ARG A 348 -5.23 -12.53 -2.04
C ARG A 348 -6.19 -13.33 -2.92
N ALA A 349 -5.73 -13.85 -4.05
CA ALA A 349 -6.54 -14.66 -4.95
C ALA A 349 -7.02 -15.97 -4.29
N LEU A 350 -6.14 -16.66 -3.54
CA LEU A 350 -6.53 -17.82 -2.73
C LEU A 350 -7.50 -17.41 -1.61
N TRP A 351 -7.29 -16.25 -0.98
CA TRP A 351 -8.17 -15.73 0.06
C TRP A 351 -9.60 -15.50 -0.44
N ILE A 352 -9.73 -14.88 -1.62
CA ILE A 352 -11.03 -14.68 -2.29
C ILE A 352 -11.66 -16.04 -2.64
N ALA A 353 -10.87 -16.99 -3.13
CA ALA A 353 -11.38 -18.33 -3.46
C ALA A 353 -11.95 -19.05 -2.22
N PHE A 354 -11.33 -18.90 -1.05
CA PHE A 354 -11.91 -19.40 0.21
C PHE A 354 -13.24 -18.75 0.55
N ALA A 355 -13.32 -17.42 0.46
CA ALA A 355 -14.55 -16.68 0.74
C ALA A 355 -15.69 -17.08 -0.23
N GLN A 356 -15.37 -17.28 -1.51
CA GLN A 356 -16.33 -17.76 -2.52
C GLN A 356 -16.88 -19.15 -2.20
N GLN A 357 -16.09 -20.00 -1.54
CA GLN A 357 -16.50 -21.34 -1.12
C GLN A 357 -16.99 -21.45 0.32
N ASN A 358 -17.29 -20.32 0.99
CA ASN A 358 -17.73 -20.28 2.38
C ASN A 358 -16.76 -20.98 3.33
N GLY A 359 -15.45 -20.85 3.09
CA GLY A 359 -14.39 -21.44 3.92
C GLY A 359 -14.20 -22.95 3.73
N LYS A 360 -14.90 -23.59 2.79
CA LYS A 360 -14.67 -25.01 2.46
C LYS A 360 -13.25 -25.23 1.93
N PRO A 361 -12.67 -26.44 2.09
CA PRO A 361 -11.35 -26.74 1.57
C PRO A 361 -11.25 -26.50 0.06
N LEU A 362 -10.20 -25.82 -0.38
CA LEU A 362 -9.86 -25.64 -1.78
C LEU A 362 -9.09 -26.86 -2.29
N THR A 363 -9.49 -27.42 -3.41
CA THR A 363 -8.69 -28.41 -4.14
C THR A 363 -7.57 -27.72 -4.93
N VAL A 364 -6.53 -28.49 -5.29
CA VAL A 364 -5.45 -27.99 -6.18
C VAL A 364 -6.01 -27.44 -7.50
N GLN A 365 -7.03 -28.07 -8.08
CA GLN A 365 -7.64 -27.61 -9.32
C GLN A 365 -8.30 -26.23 -9.16
N GLN A 366 -9.00 -26.01 -8.04
CA GLN A 366 -9.62 -24.72 -7.74
C GLN A 366 -8.55 -23.64 -7.47
N ALA A 367 -7.46 -24.00 -6.79
CA ALA A 367 -6.31 -23.11 -6.60
C ALA A 367 -5.65 -22.74 -7.94
N MET A 368 -5.47 -23.69 -8.86
CA MET A 368 -4.98 -23.43 -10.22
C MET A 368 -5.88 -22.45 -10.97
N THR A 369 -7.20 -22.64 -10.91
CA THR A 369 -8.17 -21.73 -11.54
C THR A 369 -8.10 -20.32 -10.93
N ALA A 370 -8.08 -20.22 -9.60
CA ALA A 370 -8.01 -18.93 -8.91
C ALA A 370 -6.72 -18.16 -9.20
N LEU A 371 -5.59 -18.87 -9.23
CA LEU A 371 -4.26 -18.29 -9.46
C LEU A 371 -3.93 -18.12 -10.95
N LYS A 372 -4.60 -18.85 -11.84
CA LYS A 372 -4.29 -18.98 -13.27
C LYS A 372 -2.85 -19.48 -13.51
N VAL A 373 -2.46 -20.54 -12.80
CA VAL A 373 -1.11 -21.13 -12.86
C VAL A 373 -1.16 -22.66 -13.04
N CYS A 374 0.00 -23.25 -13.36
CA CYS A 374 0.12 -24.70 -13.43
C CYS A 374 0.01 -25.36 -12.04
N ARG A 375 -0.23 -26.67 -12.02
CA ARG A 375 -0.41 -27.45 -10.79
C ARG A 375 0.73 -27.29 -9.80
N HIS A 376 1.97 -27.41 -10.27
CA HIS A 376 3.15 -27.31 -9.40
C HIS A 376 3.23 -25.94 -8.70
N THR A 377 2.98 -24.85 -9.43
CA THR A 377 2.95 -23.51 -8.85
C THR A 377 1.80 -23.35 -7.86
N ALA A 378 0.61 -23.89 -8.16
CA ALA A 378 -0.53 -23.83 -7.25
C ALA A 378 -0.24 -24.55 -5.93
N GLU A 379 0.33 -25.75 -5.97
CA GLU A 379 0.73 -26.51 -4.78
C GLU A 379 1.79 -25.75 -3.96
N THR A 380 2.78 -25.12 -4.60
CA THR A 380 3.75 -24.26 -3.92
C THR A 380 3.08 -23.08 -3.21
N ARG A 381 2.08 -22.44 -3.83
CA ARG A 381 1.32 -21.35 -3.19
C ARG A 381 0.40 -21.83 -2.08
N MET A 382 -0.16 -23.04 -2.18
CA MET A 382 -0.92 -23.64 -1.09
C MET A 382 -0.04 -23.93 0.13
N LYS A 383 1.17 -24.47 -0.09
CA LYS A 383 2.18 -24.67 0.97
C LYS A 383 2.64 -23.34 1.59
N GLU A 384 2.76 -22.28 0.80
CA GLU A 384 3.06 -20.94 1.30
C GLU A 384 1.96 -20.44 2.25
N MET A 385 0.68 -20.65 1.94
CA MET A 385 -0.44 -20.30 2.83
C MET A 385 -0.42 -21.09 4.15
N GLU A 386 -0.01 -22.36 4.10
CA GLU A 386 0.21 -23.18 5.30
C GLU A 386 1.40 -22.68 6.12
N TRP A 387 2.52 -22.37 5.48
CA TRP A 387 3.71 -21.82 6.13
C TRP A 387 3.40 -20.49 6.83
N LEU A 388 2.55 -19.67 6.22
CA LEU A 388 2.01 -18.44 6.81
C LEU A 388 1.06 -18.71 7.99
N GLY A 389 0.64 -19.94 8.27
CA GLY A 389 -0.28 -20.26 9.36
C GLY A 389 -1.70 -19.71 9.17
N VAL A 390 -2.08 -19.38 7.92
CA VAL A 390 -3.45 -18.93 7.59
C VAL A 390 -4.33 -20.08 7.08
N ALA A 391 -3.72 -21.21 6.75
CA ALA A 391 -4.37 -22.40 6.24
C ALA A 391 -3.60 -23.68 6.60
N THR A 392 -4.15 -24.85 6.30
CA THR A 392 -3.52 -26.16 6.46
C THR A 392 -3.61 -26.92 5.15
N PHE A 393 -2.48 -27.43 4.64
CA PHE A 393 -2.39 -28.15 3.38
C PHE A 393 -2.31 -29.65 3.62
N THR A 394 -3.37 -30.38 3.25
CA THR A 394 -3.45 -31.83 3.48
C THR A 394 -3.21 -32.59 2.18
N THR A 395 -2.31 -33.56 2.22
CA THR A 395 -2.07 -34.53 1.13
C THR A 395 -2.45 -35.93 1.62
N PRO A 396 -3.70 -36.35 1.44
CA PRO A 396 -4.22 -37.58 2.07
C PRO A 396 -3.64 -38.91 1.53
N GLY A 397 -2.81 -38.89 0.49
CA GLY A 397 -2.34 -40.12 -0.17
C GLY A 397 -3.47 -40.88 -0.89
N ASN A 398 -3.15 -41.96 -1.59
CA ASN A 398 -4.13 -42.89 -2.22
C ASN A 398 -5.11 -42.27 -3.25
N GLY A 399 -4.61 -41.44 -4.18
CA GLY A 399 -5.42 -40.92 -5.29
C GLY A 399 -6.48 -39.88 -4.89
N GLN A 400 -6.56 -39.50 -3.61
CA GLN A 400 -7.39 -38.41 -3.14
C GLN A 400 -6.72 -37.05 -3.44
N ALA A 401 -7.53 -36.05 -3.78
CA ALA A 401 -7.02 -34.73 -4.14
C ALA A 401 -6.46 -34.00 -2.90
N SER A 402 -5.27 -33.40 -3.02
CA SER A 402 -4.76 -32.50 -1.99
C SER A 402 -5.67 -31.29 -1.82
N THR A 403 -5.81 -30.84 -0.59
CA THR A 403 -6.69 -29.72 -0.24
C THR A 403 -6.00 -28.72 0.68
N LEU A 404 -6.45 -27.47 0.62
CA LEU A 404 -6.04 -26.40 1.52
C LEU A 404 -7.28 -25.94 2.29
N LEU A 405 -7.23 -25.91 3.61
CA LEU A 405 -8.33 -25.49 4.48
C LEU A 405 -7.92 -24.26 5.30
N VAL A 406 -8.80 -23.27 5.44
CA VAL A 406 -8.54 -22.07 6.25
C VAL A 406 -8.35 -22.45 7.71
N HIS A 407 -7.35 -21.87 8.37
CA HIS A 407 -7.11 -22.10 9.79
C HIS A 407 -8.22 -21.43 10.63
N PRO A 408 -8.72 -22.05 11.73
CA PRO A 408 -9.89 -21.57 12.48
C PRO A 408 -9.82 -20.10 12.95
N ASP A 409 -8.62 -19.63 13.32
CA ASP A 409 -8.37 -18.24 13.73
C ASP A 409 -8.77 -17.20 12.66
N TRP A 410 -8.86 -17.62 11.40
CA TRP A 410 -9.19 -16.78 10.26
C TRP A 410 -10.61 -17.03 9.70
N SER A 411 -11.41 -17.86 10.38
CA SER A 411 -12.76 -18.26 9.94
C SER A 411 -13.71 -17.07 9.71
N TRP A 412 -13.50 -15.96 10.43
CA TRP A 412 -14.30 -14.74 10.24
C TRP A 412 -14.22 -14.18 8.82
N PHE A 413 -13.09 -14.30 8.12
CA PHE A 413 -12.94 -13.76 6.77
C PHE A 413 -13.66 -14.58 5.69
N VAL A 414 -14.09 -15.80 6.03
CA VAL A 414 -14.65 -16.77 5.08
C VAL A 414 -16.04 -17.24 5.47
N SER A 415 -16.59 -16.66 6.55
CA SER A 415 -17.97 -16.86 7.02
C SER A 415 -18.57 -15.54 7.53
N GLY A 416 -19.90 -15.45 7.61
CA GLY A 416 -20.61 -14.28 8.17
C GLY A 416 -20.23 -12.94 7.53
N THR A 417 -20.13 -11.89 8.35
CA THR A 417 -19.89 -10.50 7.91
C THR A 417 -18.50 -10.28 7.31
N GLY A 418 -17.46 -10.93 7.84
CA GLY A 418 -16.10 -10.80 7.29
C GLY A 418 -16.01 -11.32 5.86
N ARG A 419 -16.75 -12.39 5.53
CA ARG A 419 -16.88 -12.88 4.16
C ARG A 419 -17.54 -11.86 3.24
N GLU A 420 -18.60 -11.18 3.68
CA GLU A 420 -19.26 -10.14 2.90
C GLU A 420 -18.30 -9.00 2.57
N PHE A 421 -17.44 -8.60 3.52
CA PHE A 421 -16.39 -7.62 3.25
C PHE A 421 -15.34 -8.09 2.24
N VAL A 422 -14.96 -9.38 2.26
CA VAL A 422 -14.03 -9.93 1.26
C VAL A 422 -14.67 -9.93 -0.13
N LEU A 423 -15.92 -10.40 -0.23
CA LEU A 423 -16.63 -10.53 -1.50
C LEU A 423 -17.19 -9.20 -2.03
N GLY A 424 -17.41 -8.21 -1.17
CA GLY A 424 -17.91 -6.88 -1.54
C GLY A 424 -16.86 -5.94 -2.13
N THR A 425 -15.61 -6.38 -2.25
CA THR A 425 -14.55 -5.59 -2.89
C THR A 425 -14.79 -5.43 -4.39
N THR A 426 -14.70 -4.19 -4.88
CA THR A 426 -15.06 -3.89 -6.29
C THR A 426 -14.01 -4.36 -7.29
N TRP A 427 -12.72 -4.39 -6.92
CA TRP A 427 -11.60 -4.63 -7.84
C TRP A 427 -11.32 -6.09 -8.19
N GLN A 428 -12.19 -7.03 -7.88
CA GLN A 428 -11.96 -8.46 -8.13
C GLN A 428 -11.71 -8.79 -9.62
N ASN A 429 -12.06 -7.88 -10.54
CA ASN A 429 -11.84 -7.95 -11.98
C ASN A 429 -10.69 -7.06 -12.49
N SER A 430 -9.92 -6.41 -11.61
CA SER A 430 -8.76 -5.61 -11.99
C SER A 430 -7.81 -6.46 -12.84
N GLY A 431 -7.56 -6.04 -14.08
CA GLY A 431 -6.84 -6.78 -15.15
C GLY A 431 -5.40 -7.20 -14.88
N ASP A 432 -5.04 -7.51 -13.64
CA ASP A 432 -3.78 -8.09 -13.20
C ASP A 432 -3.46 -9.44 -13.88
N ALA A 433 -4.30 -9.99 -14.77
CA ALA A 433 -4.06 -11.29 -15.41
C ALA A 433 -2.62 -11.40 -15.96
N CYS A 434 -1.86 -12.43 -15.53
CA CYS A 434 -0.60 -12.73 -16.19
C CYS A 434 -0.95 -13.18 -17.61
N GLU A 435 -0.28 -12.63 -18.62
CA GLU A 435 -0.10 -13.38 -19.84
C GLU A 435 0.65 -14.68 -19.49
N PRO A 436 0.14 -15.85 -19.91
CA PRO A 436 0.82 -17.10 -19.63
C PRO A 436 2.13 -17.16 -20.42
N GLY A 437 3.25 -17.11 -19.71
CA GLY A 437 4.57 -17.49 -20.22
C GLY A 437 5.42 -16.35 -20.75
N THR A 438 6.20 -15.74 -19.86
CA THR A 438 7.53 -15.23 -20.23
C THR A 438 8.50 -15.72 -19.17
N ILE A 439 9.18 -16.81 -19.49
CA ILE A 439 10.43 -17.18 -18.83
C ILE A 439 11.42 -16.10 -19.29
N SER A 440 11.69 -15.11 -18.43
CA SER A 440 12.83 -14.22 -18.65
C SER A 440 14.10 -15.03 -18.36
N PRO A 441 15.01 -15.23 -19.34
CA PRO A 441 16.29 -15.85 -19.06
C PRO A 441 17.10 -14.89 -18.20
N SER A 442 17.50 -15.34 -17.02
CA SER A 442 18.55 -14.71 -16.24
C SER A 442 19.87 -14.87 -17.01
N THR A 443 20.36 -13.80 -17.62
CA THR A 443 21.74 -13.72 -18.07
C THR A 443 22.40 -12.51 -17.42
N SER A 444 23.23 -12.78 -16.43
CA SER A 444 24.24 -11.87 -15.91
C SER A 444 25.21 -11.48 -17.05
N PRO A 445 25.59 -10.21 -17.22
CA PRO A 445 26.59 -9.82 -18.19
C PRO A 445 27.95 -9.83 -17.52
N GLU A 446 28.79 -10.83 -17.77
CA GLU A 446 30.23 -10.68 -17.55
C GLU A 446 31.05 -11.71 -18.34
N ARG A 447 32.14 -11.21 -18.93
CA ARG A 447 33.12 -11.82 -19.85
C ARG A 447 32.68 -12.00 -21.30
N GLU A 448 33.09 -11.05 -22.14
CA GLU A 448 34.16 -11.34 -23.11
C GLU A 448 34.67 -10.07 -23.78
N GLU A 449 35.96 -9.78 -23.56
CA GLU A 449 36.73 -8.94 -24.46
C GLU A 449 38.02 -9.70 -24.83
N ARG A 450 38.20 -9.91 -26.15
CA ARG A 450 39.45 -10.01 -26.94
C ARG A 450 39.74 -11.32 -27.70
N ARG A 451 39.96 -11.09 -29.01
CA ARG A 451 40.60 -11.91 -30.09
C ARG A 451 39.68 -12.97 -30.71
N GLY A 452 39.52 -13.11 -32.02
CA GLY A 452 40.13 -12.52 -33.21
C GLY A 452 39.82 -13.44 -34.40
N ASP A 453 39.48 -12.85 -35.55
CA ASP A 453 39.52 -13.35 -36.93
C ASP A 453 38.79 -14.64 -37.39
N ALA A 454 37.77 -14.39 -38.24
CA ALA A 454 37.56 -14.92 -39.60
C ALA A 454 37.48 -16.44 -39.87
N HIS A 455 36.28 -16.95 -40.20
CA HIS A 455 35.93 -17.44 -41.55
C HIS A 455 34.48 -18.01 -41.63
N ALA A 456 33.94 -17.90 -42.84
CA ALA A 456 32.59 -18.15 -43.35
C ALA A 456 32.01 -19.61 -43.19
N PRO A 457 30.71 -19.83 -43.51
CA PRO A 457 29.81 -20.87 -42.96
C PRO A 457 29.47 -21.97 -43.99
N PRO A 458 28.28 -22.63 -43.99
CA PRO A 458 27.50 -23.36 -42.97
C PRO A 458 27.24 -24.83 -43.42
N LYS A 459 26.54 -25.67 -42.62
CA LYS A 459 25.56 -26.66 -43.16
C LYS A 459 24.71 -27.36 -42.09
N ASN A 460 23.44 -27.47 -42.44
CA ASN A 460 22.31 -28.25 -41.88
C ASN A 460 22.63 -29.65 -41.33
N CYS A 461 21.89 -30.04 -40.28
CA CYS A 461 21.30 -31.38 -40.09
C CYS A 461 20.16 -31.21 -39.07
N GLN A 462 18.90 -31.18 -39.46
CA GLN A 462 18.03 -32.32 -39.77
C GLN A 462 18.12 -33.51 -38.79
N VAL A 463 16.94 -33.77 -38.23
CA VAL A 463 16.53 -34.78 -37.26
C VAL A 463 16.49 -36.16 -37.92
N HIS A 464 16.94 -37.21 -37.21
CA HIS A 464 16.27 -38.50 -37.26
C HIS A 464 16.49 -39.32 -35.97
N LEU A 465 15.36 -39.80 -35.44
CA LEU A 465 15.22 -40.86 -34.43
C LEU A 465 15.93 -42.15 -34.87
N LEU A 466 16.41 -42.94 -33.90
CA LEU A 466 15.93 -44.32 -33.68
C LEU A 466 16.39 -44.87 -32.32
N ALA A 467 15.49 -45.62 -31.71
CA ALA A 467 15.60 -46.24 -30.40
C ALA A 467 16.26 -47.64 -30.47
N VAL A 468 16.46 -48.20 -29.27
CA VAL A 468 16.39 -49.62 -28.85
C VAL A 468 17.70 -50.16 -28.24
N GLY A 469 17.60 -50.64 -26.99
CA GLY A 469 18.45 -51.72 -26.49
C GLY A 469 19.04 -51.54 -25.08
N THR A 470 18.31 -51.96 -24.05
CA THR A 470 18.87 -52.56 -22.80
C THR A 470 18.59 -54.07 -22.86
N PRO A 471 19.06 -54.96 -21.95
CA PRO A 471 19.85 -54.78 -20.70
C PRO A 471 21.00 -55.80 -20.50
N SER A 472 21.84 -55.63 -19.46
CA SER A 472 22.23 -56.73 -18.54
C SER A 472 23.24 -56.34 -17.43
N THR A 473 22.75 -56.42 -16.19
CA THR A 473 23.25 -57.24 -15.05
C THR A 473 24.57 -56.96 -14.30
N ARG A 474 24.41 -56.95 -12.96
CA ARG A 474 25.33 -57.31 -11.84
C ARG A 474 26.38 -56.27 -11.40
N ALA A 475 26.78 -56.14 -10.12
CA ALA A 475 26.17 -56.15 -8.78
C ALA A 475 27.34 -56.17 -7.76
N ARG A 476 27.24 -55.34 -6.70
CA ARG A 476 27.70 -55.56 -5.30
C ARG A 476 29.18 -55.59 -4.91
N LEU A 477 29.37 -55.16 -3.63
CA LEU A 477 30.51 -55.22 -2.69
C LEU A 477 31.35 -53.91 -2.68
N GLU A 478 31.66 -53.25 -1.55
CA GLU A 478 31.91 -53.68 -0.16
C GLU A 478 31.58 -52.59 0.89
N TRP A 479 31.22 -53.04 2.10
CA TRP A 479 31.18 -52.28 3.37
C TRP A 479 31.70 -53.22 4.48
N ALA A 480 32.49 -52.66 5.41
CA ALA A 480 33.11 -53.23 6.65
C ALA A 480 34.65 -53.19 6.56
N ALA A 481 35.44 -52.93 7.60
CA ALA A 481 35.27 -52.48 8.99
C ALA A 481 36.69 -52.20 9.54
N LEU A 482 36.79 -51.45 10.65
CA LEU A 482 37.82 -51.47 11.73
C LEU A 482 37.43 -50.28 12.64
N GLY A 483 36.92 -50.43 13.88
CA GLY A 483 37.49 -51.13 15.05
C GLY A 483 38.28 -50.09 15.87
N SER A 484 37.65 -49.34 16.79
CA SER A 484 37.49 -49.58 18.24
C SER A 484 38.73 -49.29 19.11
N GLU A 485 38.62 -48.34 20.05
CA GLU A 485 39.10 -48.31 21.46
C GLU A 485 38.82 -46.88 22.01
N ALA A 486 37.90 -46.67 22.97
CA ALA A 486 38.03 -46.81 24.44
C ALA A 486 39.12 -45.85 25.01
N ALA A 487 38.94 -45.00 26.04
CA ALA A 487 37.91 -44.87 27.07
C ALA A 487 38.10 -43.57 27.92
N THR A 488 37.03 -43.23 28.67
CA THR A 488 36.96 -42.71 30.07
C THR A 488 37.21 -41.23 30.48
N SER A 489 36.19 -40.72 31.19
CA SER A 489 36.18 -39.82 32.39
C SER A 489 36.62 -38.35 32.21
N ALA A 490 36.01 -37.32 32.79
CA ALA A 490 35.23 -37.11 34.03
C ALA A 490 34.27 -35.91 33.82
N SER A 491 32.99 -35.89 34.21
CA SER A 491 32.35 -35.65 35.53
C SER A 491 32.75 -34.38 36.31
N ARG A 492 31.72 -33.55 36.61
CA ARG A 492 31.54 -32.58 37.73
C ARG A 492 32.30 -31.24 37.62
N ASN A 493 31.77 -30.06 37.95
CA ASN A 493 30.68 -29.55 38.81
C ASN A 493 30.09 -28.26 38.18
N ASN A 494 28.79 -27.96 38.32
CA ASN A 494 28.19 -27.06 39.33
C ASN A 494 29.04 -25.81 39.66
N ASP A 495 28.53 -24.61 39.37
CA ASP A 495 28.11 -23.70 40.45
C ASP A 495 27.27 -22.52 39.94
N GLU A 496 26.22 -22.31 40.72
CA GLU A 496 25.14 -21.34 40.66
C GLU A 496 25.48 -20.25 41.69
N ILE A 497 25.70 -19.00 41.29
CA ILE A 497 25.70 -17.85 42.20
C ILE A 497 25.14 -16.61 41.47
N GLN A 498 23.88 -16.28 41.77
CA GLN A 498 23.43 -14.88 41.93
C GLN A 498 23.78 -14.44 43.37
N PRO A 499 24.01 -13.15 43.69
CA PRO A 499 22.87 -12.24 43.92
C PRO A 499 23.10 -10.71 43.77
N GLU A 500 21.98 -9.98 43.94
CA GLU A 500 21.79 -8.55 44.30
C GLU A 500 22.14 -7.49 43.22
N GLY A 501 21.36 -6.43 42.97
CA GLY A 501 20.38 -5.75 43.79
C GLY A 501 20.89 -4.35 44.17
N VAL A 502 20.86 -3.40 43.21
CA VAL A 502 20.62 -1.93 43.35
C VAL A 502 20.12 -1.43 42.00
#